data_AF-A0A927T2C2-F1
#
_entry.id   AF-A0A927T2C2-F1
#
_cell.length_a   1.000
_cell.length_b   1.000
_cell.length_c   1.000
_cell.angle_alpha   90.00
_cell.angle_beta   90.00
_cell.angle_gamma   90.00
#
_symmetry.space_group_name_H-M   'P 1'
#
loop_
_entity.id
_entity.type
_entity.pdbx_description
1 polymer ?
#
loop_
_entity_poly.entity_id
_entity_poly.type
_entity_poly.pdbx_seq_one_letter_code
_entity_poly.pdbx_strand_id
1 'polypeptide(L)'
;MVLIANGIYILSIYISIFTNTSSTTYLEGMGFKGWFESGNSLSTILVLNLFIIFTLFNKLEDKKIKIIAFTEIILSGIFLIFLLGTRTGLFGFVLVVGAYIFSRIFILFRNNFINKEKKLEKNKKILLIICSILIVSIVGLVLYKGSSLLSRRKYLNSLNNAIIDSQTGEPSHVTGDILKFKEQIEKNELDETYMSKPMQNSITELYNFANKHNIAGTDRRTQQLIYNAYLVKNQSNIFYLLFGNGFLNNYGELTLEMEIPAFLFNFGLIGFILYFIPFLSLFIYYIYIGIKNIKKIDAEYIFLCFGILLSFILSFLVGQIFFNSSAMIIITCMNVLLLNKCINLKNKKIDIINHKNTVENNLEEELLVK
;
A
#
# COMPACT_ATOMS: atom_id res chain seq x y z
N MET A 1 -9.47 4.61 -19.22
CA MET A 1 -8.08 4.11 -19.17
C MET A 1 -7.87 3.11 -18.03
N VAL A 2 -8.04 3.48 -16.75
CA VAL A 2 -7.78 2.56 -15.60
C VAL A 2 -8.62 1.28 -15.66
N LEU A 3 -9.91 1.37 -15.99
CA LEU A 3 -10.78 0.19 -16.16
C LEU A 3 -10.21 -0.79 -17.21
N ILE A 4 -9.90 -0.28 -18.41
CA ILE A 4 -9.32 -1.09 -19.49
C ILE A 4 -7.98 -1.72 -19.05
N ALA A 5 -7.11 -0.95 -18.39
CA ALA A 5 -5.83 -1.46 -17.92
C ALA A 5 -6.02 -2.60 -16.92
N ASN A 6 -6.92 -2.45 -15.94
CA ASN A 6 -7.24 -3.50 -14.98
C ASN A 6 -7.87 -4.73 -15.65
N GLY A 7 -8.75 -4.53 -16.63
CA GLY A 7 -9.29 -5.61 -17.46
C GLY A 7 -8.20 -6.40 -18.18
N ILE A 8 -7.18 -5.74 -18.72
CA ILE A 8 -6.01 -6.41 -19.34
C ILE A 8 -5.24 -7.22 -18.30
N TYR A 9 -4.92 -6.65 -17.13
CA TYR A 9 -4.25 -7.37 -16.05
C TYR A 9 -5.01 -8.65 -15.67
N ILE A 10 -6.30 -8.53 -15.38
CA ILE A 10 -7.14 -9.65 -14.99
C ILE A 10 -7.21 -10.70 -16.11
N LEU A 11 -7.43 -10.29 -17.35
CA LEU A 11 -7.49 -11.22 -18.48
C LEU A 11 -6.17 -11.99 -18.64
N SER A 12 -5.02 -11.30 -18.60
CA SER A 12 -3.70 -11.94 -18.70
C SER A 12 -3.45 -12.95 -17.57
N ILE A 13 -3.84 -12.60 -16.34
CA ILE A 13 -3.73 -13.51 -15.19
C ILE A 13 -4.56 -14.78 -15.44
N TYR A 14 -5.84 -14.64 -15.74
CA TYR A 14 -6.71 -15.80 -15.91
C TYR A 14 -6.32 -16.65 -17.13
N ILE A 15 -5.89 -16.03 -18.23
CA ILE A 15 -5.33 -16.77 -19.38
C ILE A 15 -4.14 -17.60 -18.96
N SER A 16 -3.18 -17.02 -18.22
CA SER A 16 -1.99 -17.74 -17.79
C SER A 16 -2.32 -18.92 -16.86
N ILE A 17 -3.35 -18.78 -16.01
CA ILE A 17 -3.82 -19.85 -15.13
C ILE A 17 -4.49 -20.96 -15.94
N PHE A 18 -5.42 -20.62 -16.85
CA PHE A 18 -6.13 -21.62 -17.65
C PHE A 18 -5.23 -22.35 -18.65
N THR A 19 -4.17 -21.69 -19.13
CA THR A 19 -3.17 -22.31 -20.02
C THR A 19 -2.08 -23.05 -19.27
N ASN A 20 -2.13 -23.11 -17.93
CA ASN A 20 -1.08 -23.69 -17.07
C ASN A 20 0.33 -23.09 -17.31
N THR A 21 0.39 -21.83 -17.76
CA THR A 21 1.64 -21.07 -17.95
C THR A 21 1.91 -20.07 -16.83
N SER A 22 1.03 -20.00 -15.83
CA SER A 22 1.20 -19.14 -14.66
C SER A 22 2.39 -19.58 -13.81
N SER A 23 3.26 -18.63 -13.47
CA SER A 23 4.27 -18.82 -12.43
C SER A 23 3.63 -18.81 -11.03
N THR A 24 4.31 -19.41 -10.07
CA THR A 24 3.89 -19.41 -8.66
C THR A 24 4.30 -18.13 -7.95
N THR A 25 3.49 -17.68 -6.98
CA THR A 25 3.78 -16.46 -6.21
C THR A 25 5.01 -16.65 -5.33
N TYR A 26 5.13 -17.82 -4.69
CA TYR A 26 6.28 -18.18 -3.90
C TYR A 26 7.01 -19.41 -4.47
N LEU A 27 8.28 -19.54 -4.10
CA LEU A 27 9.15 -20.64 -4.53
C LEU A 27 8.64 -22.01 -4.06
N GLU A 28 7.87 -22.05 -2.96
CA GLU A 28 7.33 -23.30 -2.42
C GLU A 28 6.09 -23.81 -3.19
N GLY A 29 5.80 -23.25 -4.37
CA GLY A 29 4.67 -23.65 -5.21
C GLY A 29 3.32 -23.05 -4.80
N MET A 30 3.31 -22.10 -3.85
CA MET A 30 2.07 -21.50 -3.34
C MET A 30 1.65 -20.26 -4.12
N GLY A 31 0.36 -20.23 -4.50
CA GLY A 31 -0.30 -19.10 -5.16
C GLY A 31 0.10 -18.92 -6.62
N PHE A 32 -0.66 -18.12 -7.36
CA PHE A 32 -0.46 -17.81 -8.77
C PHE A 32 -0.17 -16.33 -8.97
N LYS A 33 0.92 -16.00 -9.68
CA LYS A 33 1.24 -14.62 -10.09
C LYS A 33 1.13 -14.38 -11.59
N GLY A 34 0.66 -15.37 -12.35
CA GLY A 34 0.59 -15.30 -13.82
C GLY A 34 1.97 -15.14 -14.46
N TRP A 35 2.05 -14.31 -15.52
CA TRP A 35 3.31 -13.95 -16.18
C TRP A 35 4.04 -12.77 -15.52
N PHE A 36 3.63 -12.36 -14.31
CA PHE A 36 4.22 -11.22 -13.63
C PHE A 36 5.38 -11.64 -12.73
N GLU A 37 6.37 -10.76 -12.57
CA GLU A 37 7.58 -11.04 -11.80
C GLU A 37 7.31 -11.21 -10.29
N SER A 38 6.45 -10.35 -9.74
CA SER A 38 6.20 -10.26 -8.29
C SER A 38 4.71 -10.27 -7.97
N GLY A 39 4.29 -11.26 -7.18
CA GLY A 39 2.90 -11.32 -6.68
C GLY A 39 2.57 -10.18 -5.71
N ASN A 40 3.56 -9.63 -4.99
CA ASN A 40 3.36 -8.48 -4.10
C ASN A 40 3.10 -7.20 -4.92
N SER A 41 3.93 -6.91 -5.93
CA SER A 41 3.68 -5.80 -6.87
C SER A 41 2.31 -5.93 -7.53
N LEU A 42 1.99 -7.12 -8.05
CA LEU A 42 0.70 -7.39 -8.70
C LEU A 42 -0.48 -7.16 -7.75
N SER A 43 -0.37 -7.65 -6.50
CA SER A 43 -1.41 -7.45 -5.49
C SER A 43 -1.65 -5.97 -5.21
N THR A 44 -0.58 -5.17 -5.09
CA THR A 44 -0.67 -3.73 -4.86
C THR A 44 -1.38 -3.04 -6.01
N ILE A 45 -0.98 -3.31 -7.26
CA ILE A 45 -1.56 -2.71 -8.46
C ILE A 45 -3.07 -2.95 -8.49
N LEU A 46 -3.51 -4.20 -8.31
CA LEU A 46 -4.92 -4.57 -8.33
C LEU A 46 -5.69 -3.95 -7.15
N VAL A 47 -5.13 -3.96 -5.94
CA VAL A 47 -5.75 -3.34 -4.74
C VAL A 47 -5.95 -1.84 -4.94
N LEU A 48 -4.94 -1.12 -5.43
CA LEU A 48 -5.04 0.32 -5.68
C LEU A 48 -6.00 0.64 -6.84
N ASN A 49 -6.00 -0.18 -7.91
CA ASN A 49 -6.95 -0.03 -9.02
C ASN A 49 -8.41 -0.09 -8.56
N LEU A 50 -8.72 -0.96 -7.60
CA LEU A 50 -10.08 -1.09 -7.10
C LEU A 50 -10.61 0.22 -6.48
N PHE A 51 -9.76 1.05 -5.86
CA PHE A 51 -10.20 2.37 -5.40
C PHE A 51 -10.73 3.24 -6.54
N ILE A 52 -10.17 3.15 -7.74
CA ILE A 52 -10.67 3.89 -8.90
C ILE A 52 -11.89 3.18 -9.50
N ILE A 53 -11.88 1.86 -9.66
CA ILE A 53 -12.98 1.12 -10.32
C ILE A 53 -14.29 1.23 -9.52
N PHE A 54 -14.23 1.13 -8.19
CA PHE A 54 -15.39 1.36 -7.33
C PHE A 54 -15.94 2.79 -7.46
N THR A 55 -15.11 3.80 -7.71
CA THR A 55 -15.58 5.18 -7.94
C THR A 55 -16.29 5.30 -9.28
N LEU A 56 -15.77 4.65 -10.33
CA LEU A 56 -16.36 4.64 -11.67
C LEU A 56 -17.72 3.96 -11.69
N PHE A 57 -17.87 2.83 -10.99
CA PHE A 57 -19.14 2.09 -10.90
C PHE A 57 -20.34 2.98 -10.53
N ASN A 58 -20.10 4.01 -9.71
CA ASN A 58 -21.14 4.92 -9.24
C ASN A 58 -21.46 6.07 -10.19
N LYS A 59 -20.56 6.38 -11.12
CA LYS A 59 -20.68 7.53 -12.04
C LYS A 59 -21.16 7.15 -13.44
N LEU A 60 -20.96 5.90 -13.83
CA LEU A 60 -21.28 5.44 -15.18
C LEU A 60 -22.79 5.36 -15.38
N GLU A 61 -23.33 6.10 -16.34
CA GLU A 61 -24.74 5.95 -16.72
C GLU A 61 -24.96 4.69 -17.57
N ASP A 62 -23.98 4.36 -18.41
CA ASP A 62 -24.01 3.18 -19.27
C ASP A 62 -24.00 1.87 -18.46
N LYS A 63 -25.08 1.09 -18.63
CA LYS A 63 -25.28 -0.21 -18.01
C LYS A 63 -24.20 -1.22 -18.43
N LYS A 64 -23.68 -1.17 -19.67
CA LYS A 64 -22.64 -2.07 -20.16
C LYS A 64 -21.33 -1.85 -19.40
N ILE A 65 -20.91 -0.59 -19.26
CA ILE A 65 -19.65 -0.26 -18.56
C ILE A 65 -19.77 -0.60 -17.07
N LYS A 66 -20.94 -0.42 -16.46
CA LYS A 66 -21.21 -0.87 -15.09
C LYS A 66 -21.05 -2.39 -14.91
N ILE A 67 -21.54 -3.18 -15.87
CA ILE A 67 -21.38 -4.64 -15.85
C ILE A 67 -19.90 -5.00 -15.95
N ILE A 68 -19.15 -4.38 -16.87
CA ILE A 68 -17.70 -4.60 -17.01
C ILE A 68 -16.96 -4.29 -15.71
N ALA A 69 -17.20 -3.11 -15.11
CA ALA A 69 -16.58 -2.72 -13.84
C ALA A 69 -16.93 -3.68 -12.69
N PHE A 70 -18.18 -4.15 -12.62
CA PHE A 70 -18.60 -5.12 -11.62
C PHE A 70 -17.91 -6.48 -11.79
N THR A 71 -17.83 -6.97 -13.03
CA THR A 71 -17.11 -8.20 -13.36
C THR A 71 -15.63 -8.10 -12.98
N GLU A 72 -14.97 -6.98 -13.29
CA GLU A 72 -13.58 -6.76 -12.91
C GLU A 72 -13.37 -6.74 -11.39
N ILE A 73 -14.28 -6.12 -10.62
CA ILE A 73 -14.21 -6.14 -9.15
C ILE A 73 -14.29 -7.58 -8.62
N ILE A 74 -15.23 -8.38 -9.13
CA ILE A 74 -15.39 -9.77 -8.70
C ILE A 74 -14.16 -10.60 -9.05
N LEU A 75 -13.70 -10.54 -10.30
CA LEU A 75 -12.55 -11.31 -10.75
C LEU A 75 -11.27 -10.91 -10.00
N SER A 76 -11.07 -9.61 -9.78
CA SER A 76 -9.96 -9.11 -8.96
C SER A 76 -10.06 -9.63 -7.53
N GLY A 77 -11.25 -9.62 -6.93
CA GLY A 77 -11.47 -10.14 -5.58
C GLY A 77 -11.20 -11.63 -5.46
N ILE A 78 -11.69 -12.44 -6.40
CA ILE A 78 -11.43 -13.89 -6.43
C ILE A 78 -9.93 -14.14 -6.52
N PHE A 79 -9.25 -13.46 -7.44
CA PHE A 79 -7.82 -13.63 -7.62
C PHE A 79 -7.03 -13.22 -6.36
N LEU A 80 -7.29 -12.03 -5.82
CA LEU A 80 -6.57 -11.48 -4.66
C LEU A 80 -6.76 -12.30 -3.39
N ILE A 81 -7.96 -12.85 -3.15
CA ILE A 81 -8.27 -13.63 -1.95
C ILE A 81 -7.81 -15.09 -2.09
N PHE A 82 -8.12 -15.75 -3.21
CA PHE A 82 -8.02 -17.20 -3.30
C PHE A 82 -6.84 -17.71 -4.15
N LEU A 83 -6.42 -16.97 -5.16
CA LEU A 83 -5.46 -17.48 -6.15
C LEU A 83 -4.05 -16.94 -5.89
N LEU A 84 -3.91 -15.68 -5.50
CA LEU A 84 -2.62 -15.01 -5.44
C LEU A 84 -1.73 -15.44 -4.25
N GLY A 85 -2.32 -15.70 -3.08
CA GLY A 85 -1.58 -16.16 -1.89
C GLY A 85 -0.76 -15.11 -1.14
N THR A 86 -0.87 -13.83 -1.49
CA THR A 86 -0.20 -12.76 -0.74
C THR A 86 -1.09 -12.21 0.38
N ARG A 87 -0.48 -11.87 1.52
CA ARG A 87 -1.17 -11.16 2.61
C ARG A 87 -1.69 -9.81 2.12
N THR A 88 -0.92 -9.15 1.26
CA THR A 88 -1.26 -7.87 0.63
C THR A 88 -2.53 -7.96 -0.20
N GLY A 89 -2.67 -8.97 -1.05
CA GLY A 89 -3.89 -9.17 -1.84
C GLY A 89 -5.10 -9.47 -0.96
N LEU A 90 -4.93 -10.41 -0.03
CA LEU A 90 -5.98 -10.84 0.89
C LEU A 90 -6.52 -9.70 1.76
N PHE A 91 -5.65 -9.07 2.54
CA PHE A 91 -6.06 -7.98 3.44
C PHE A 91 -6.36 -6.70 2.66
N GLY A 92 -5.61 -6.41 1.59
CA GLY A 92 -5.81 -5.24 0.76
C GLY A 92 -7.22 -5.20 0.15
N PHE A 93 -7.70 -6.32 -0.39
CA PHE A 93 -9.07 -6.38 -0.93
C PHE A 93 -10.12 -6.13 0.17
N VAL A 94 -9.98 -6.78 1.34
CA VAL A 94 -10.90 -6.58 2.47
C VAL A 94 -10.89 -5.13 2.95
N LEU A 95 -9.71 -4.50 3.02
CA LEU A 95 -9.57 -3.08 3.38
C LEU A 95 -10.23 -2.17 2.34
N VAL A 96 -10.10 -2.45 1.04
CA VAL A 96 -10.77 -1.68 -0.02
C VAL A 96 -12.29 -1.76 0.13
N VAL A 97 -12.84 -2.97 0.24
CA VAL A 97 -14.30 -3.15 0.39
C VAL A 97 -14.79 -2.49 1.70
N GLY A 98 -14.04 -2.66 2.79
CA GLY A 98 -14.32 -2.02 4.07
C GLY A 98 -14.29 -0.48 3.98
N ALA A 99 -13.28 0.10 3.34
CA ALA A 99 -13.18 1.54 3.12
C ALA A 99 -14.32 2.08 2.24
N TYR A 100 -14.73 1.33 1.22
CA TYR A 100 -15.86 1.68 0.37
C TYR A 100 -17.16 1.75 1.18
N ILE A 101 -17.43 0.74 2.01
CA ILE A 101 -18.60 0.69 2.89
C ILE A 101 -18.55 1.82 3.91
N PHE A 102 -17.41 1.97 4.59
CA PHE A 102 -17.23 3.00 5.59
C PHE A 102 -17.50 4.40 5.01
N SER A 103 -16.96 4.71 3.83
CA SER A 103 -17.18 5.99 3.16
C SER A 103 -18.67 6.28 2.91
N ARG A 104 -19.44 5.25 2.52
CA ARG A 104 -20.89 5.34 2.30
C ARG A 104 -21.66 5.51 3.60
N ILE A 105 -21.36 4.67 4.59
CA ILE A 105 -21.95 4.73 5.93
C ILE A 105 -21.72 6.10 6.55
N PHE A 106 -20.49 6.61 6.48
CA PHE A 106 -20.13 7.92 7.01
C PHE A 106 -20.99 9.03 6.40
N ILE A 107 -21.15 9.06 5.07
CA ILE A 107 -21.98 10.07 4.40
C ILE A 107 -23.45 9.93 4.77
N LEU A 108 -23.96 8.70 4.93
CA LEU A 108 -25.33 8.45 5.39
C LEU A 108 -25.56 9.01 6.79
N PHE A 109 -24.67 8.68 7.75
CA PHE A 109 -24.76 9.19 9.12
C PHE A 109 -24.65 10.70 9.17
N ARG A 110 -23.66 11.26 8.46
CA ARG A 110 -23.46 12.71 8.36
C ARG A 110 -24.71 13.41 7.81
N ASN A 111 -25.28 12.90 6.71
CA ASN A 111 -26.45 13.51 6.10
C ASN A 111 -27.70 13.40 7.01
N ASN A 112 -27.86 12.30 7.75
CA ASN A 112 -28.95 12.13 8.71
C ASN A 112 -28.82 13.09 9.91
N PHE A 113 -27.59 13.35 10.36
CA PHE A 113 -27.33 14.32 11.43
C PHE A 113 -27.53 15.78 10.98
N ILE A 114 -27.20 16.09 9.72
CA ILE A 114 -27.31 17.45 9.17
C ILE A 114 -28.73 17.76 8.67
N ASN A 115 -29.39 16.83 7.98
CA ASN A 115 -30.72 17.00 7.41
C ASN A 115 -31.68 16.00 8.07
N LYS A 116 -32.51 16.48 9.00
CA LYS A 116 -33.50 15.67 9.74
C LYS A 116 -34.64 15.09 8.87
N GLU A 117 -34.72 15.37 7.58
CA GLU A 117 -35.82 14.92 6.71
C GLU A 117 -35.39 13.90 5.62
N LYS A 118 -35.94 12.69 5.76
CA LYS A 118 -36.21 11.58 4.81
C LYS A 118 -35.46 11.50 3.46
N LYS A 119 -34.75 10.37 3.25
CA LYS A 119 -35.07 9.30 2.23
C LYS A 119 -34.16 8.08 2.44
N LEU A 120 -34.46 7.26 3.46
CA LEU A 120 -33.57 6.20 3.94
C LEU A 120 -33.74 4.84 3.22
N GLU A 121 -34.82 4.62 2.46
CA GLU A 121 -35.18 3.27 1.98
C GLU A 121 -34.37 2.75 0.78
N LYS A 122 -33.97 3.62 -0.16
CA LYS A 122 -33.21 3.18 -1.36
C LYS A 122 -31.75 2.82 -1.04
N ASN A 123 -31.19 3.40 0.03
CA ASN A 123 -29.81 3.17 0.48
C ASN A 123 -29.64 1.90 1.32
N LYS A 124 -30.69 1.39 1.97
CA LYS A 124 -30.64 0.15 2.76
C LYS A 124 -30.36 -1.09 1.92
N LYS A 125 -30.99 -1.23 0.74
CA LYS A 125 -30.75 -2.38 -0.18
C LYS A 125 -29.31 -2.42 -0.70
N ILE A 126 -28.75 -1.26 -1.07
CA ILE A 126 -27.34 -1.15 -1.48
C ILE A 126 -26.41 -1.49 -0.32
N LEU A 127 -26.67 -0.95 0.88
CA LEU A 127 -25.88 -1.25 2.08
C LEU A 127 -25.89 -2.76 2.41
N LEU A 128 -27.04 -3.42 2.27
CA LEU A 128 -27.21 -4.86 2.53
C LEU A 128 -26.43 -5.72 1.53
N ILE A 129 -26.44 -5.36 0.25
CA ILE A 129 -25.62 -6.00 -0.79
C ILE A 129 -24.12 -5.80 -0.49
N ILE A 130 -23.69 -4.59 -0.11
CA ILE A 130 -22.26 -4.35 0.16
C ILE A 130 -21.81 -5.05 1.46
N CYS A 131 -22.65 -5.10 2.50
CA CYS A 131 -22.38 -5.92 3.69
C CYS A 131 -22.29 -7.42 3.36
N SER A 132 -23.12 -7.93 2.45
CA SER A 132 -23.02 -9.33 2.01
C SER A 132 -21.72 -9.62 1.25
N ILE A 133 -21.24 -8.69 0.42
CA ILE A 133 -19.92 -8.80 -0.24
C ILE A 133 -18.79 -8.80 0.81
N LEU A 134 -18.86 -7.93 1.82
CA LEU A 134 -17.90 -7.89 2.93
C LEU A 134 -17.87 -9.22 3.69
N ILE A 135 -19.04 -9.78 4.00
CA ILE A 135 -19.17 -11.06 4.70
C ILE A 135 -18.58 -12.20 3.87
N VAL A 136 -18.89 -12.28 2.57
CA VAL A 136 -18.30 -13.28 1.67
C VAL A 136 -16.79 -13.11 1.58
N SER A 137 -16.29 -11.87 1.58
CA SER A 137 -14.85 -11.57 1.58
C SER A 137 -14.18 -12.02 2.88
N ILE A 138 -14.84 -11.81 4.03
CA ILE A 138 -14.37 -12.24 5.36
C ILE A 138 -14.40 -13.77 5.47
N VAL A 139 -15.45 -14.42 4.99
CA VAL A 139 -15.57 -15.90 4.97
C VAL A 139 -14.51 -16.50 4.05
N GLY A 140 -14.31 -15.95 2.85
CA GLY A 140 -13.22 -16.32 1.96
C GLY A 140 -11.85 -16.13 2.61
N LEU A 141 -11.68 -15.04 3.37
CA LEU A 141 -10.48 -14.79 4.15
C LEU A 141 -10.27 -15.85 5.23
N VAL A 142 -11.29 -16.25 5.99
CA VAL A 142 -11.18 -17.31 7.01
C VAL A 142 -10.82 -18.65 6.38
N LEU A 143 -11.50 -19.03 5.29
CA LEU A 143 -11.28 -20.30 4.58
C LEU A 143 -9.87 -20.38 3.96
N TYR A 144 -9.41 -19.30 3.32
CA TYR A 144 -8.08 -19.25 2.70
C TYR A 144 -6.94 -19.12 3.73
N LYS A 145 -7.15 -18.30 4.77
CA LYS A 145 -6.16 -18.05 5.84
C LYS A 145 -5.83 -19.30 6.65
N GLY A 146 -6.74 -20.29 6.68
CA GLY A 146 -6.52 -21.56 7.36
C GLY A 146 -5.49 -22.47 6.68
N SER A 147 -5.48 -22.56 5.35
CA SER A 147 -4.73 -23.62 4.66
C SER A 147 -3.34 -23.20 4.18
N SER A 148 -3.20 -22.10 3.44
CA SER A 148 -1.93 -21.70 2.81
C SER A 148 -0.96 -20.98 3.77
N LEU A 149 -1.48 -20.07 4.60
CA LEU A 149 -0.68 -19.32 5.58
C LEU A 149 -0.13 -20.22 6.70
N LEU A 150 -0.92 -21.20 7.15
CA LEU A 150 -0.48 -22.16 8.16
C LEU A 150 0.64 -23.05 7.60
N SER A 151 0.49 -23.50 6.35
CA SER A 151 1.53 -24.26 5.64
C SER A 151 2.81 -23.44 5.49
N ARG A 152 2.70 -22.17 5.08
CA ARG A 152 3.85 -21.25 5.00
C ARG A 152 4.51 -21.01 6.36
N ARG A 153 3.74 -20.85 7.44
CA ARG A 153 4.30 -20.67 8.80
C ARG A 153 5.06 -21.90 9.26
N LYS A 154 4.51 -23.10 9.04
CA LYS A 154 5.20 -24.36 9.35
C LYS A 154 6.51 -24.47 8.55
N TYR A 155 6.46 -24.13 7.27
CA TYR A 155 7.65 -24.10 6.40
C TYR A 155 8.70 -23.10 6.88
N LEU A 156 8.33 -21.85 7.17
CA LEU A 156 9.26 -20.84 7.69
C LEU A 156 9.86 -21.24 9.05
N ASN A 157 9.06 -21.85 9.93
CA ASN A 157 9.56 -22.39 11.19
C ASN A 157 10.55 -23.54 10.95
N SER A 158 10.30 -24.40 9.96
CA SER A 158 11.26 -25.46 9.61
C SER A 158 12.57 -24.89 9.07
N LEU A 159 12.52 -23.79 8.30
CA LEU A 159 13.72 -23.09 7.83
C LEU A 159 14.50 -22.42 8.96
N ASN A 160 13.80 -21.74 9.88
CA ASN A 160 14.45 -21.16 11.07
C ASN A 160 15.21 -22.23 11.86
N ASN A 161 14.62 -23.41 12.02
CA ASN A 161 15.24 -24.50 12.78
C ASN A 161 16.33 -25.24 11.98
N ALA A 162 16.43 -25.04 10.67
CA ALA A 162 17.42 -25.71 9.82
C ALA A 162 18.77 -24.98 9.81
N ILE A 163 18.79 -23.67 10.08
CA ILE A 163 20.02 -22.88 10.13
C ILE A 163 20.49 -22.85 11.58
N ILE A 164 21.53 -23.63 11.90
CA ILE A 164 22.11 -23.71 13.25
C ILE A 164 23.33 -22.80 13.31
N ASP A 165 23.39 -21.97 14.35
CA ASP A 165 24.56 -21.17 14.65
C ASP A 165 25.65 -22.07 15.25
N SER A 166 26.81 -22.09 14.60
CA SER A 166 27.94 -22.94 14.98
C SER A 166 28.53 -22.59 16.35
N GLN A 167 28.31 -21.36 16.84
CA GLN A 167 28.87 -20.87 18.10
C GLN A 167 27.95 -21.13 19.29
N THR A 168 26.64 -21.05 19.11
CA THR A 168 25.66 -21.25 20.19
C THR A 168 25.08 -22.66 20.19
N GLY A 169 25.12 -23.38 19.06
CA GLY A 169 24.45 -24.67 18.88
C GLY A 169 22.93 -24.55 18.79
N GLU A 170 22.39 -23.33 18.70
CA GLU A 170 20.96 -23.03 18.64
C GLU A 170 20.54 -22.55 17.24
N PRO A 171 19.22 -22.54 16.92
CA PRO A 171 18.73 -21.94 15.69
C PRO A 171 19.18 -20.49 15.52
N SER A 172 19.66 -20.13 14.33
CA SER A 172 20.18 -18.80 14.03
C SER A 172 19.10 -17.72 14.07
N HIS A 173 19.44 -16.59 14.70
CA HIS A 173 18.61 -15.38 14.72
C HIS A 173 18.84 -14.45 13.52
N VAL A 174 19.75 -14.81 12.61
CA VAL A 174 19.98 -14.16 11.31
C VAL A 174 19.84 -15.17 10.17
N THR A 175 19.72 -14.68 8.94
CA THR A 175 19.76 -15.54 7.75
C THR A 175 21.09 -16.27 7.60
N GLY A 176 21.08 -17.36 6.82
CA GLY A 176 22.27 -18.18 6.62
C GLY A 176 23.43 -17.45 5.92
N ASP A 177 23.17 -16.53 5.01
CA ASP A 177 24.23 -15.79 4.33
C ASP A 177 24.81 -14.68 5.23
N ILE A 178 23.99 -14.00 6.04
CA ILE A 178 24.47 -13.08 7.09
C ILE A 178 25.33 -13.83 8.11
N LEU A 179 24.93 -15.04 8.53
CA LEU A 179 25.72 -15.85 9.44
C LEU A 179 27.09 -16.20 8.84
N LYS A 180 27.14 -16.61 7.57
CA LYS A 180 28.41 -16.87 6.86
C LYS A 180 29.30 -15.63 6.80
N PHE A 181 28.73 -14.46 6.47
CA PHE A 181 29.50 -13.22 6.45
C PHE A 181 30.05 -12.90 7.84
N LYS A 182 29.26 -13.08 8.89
CA LYS A 182 29.72 -12.88 10.27
C LYS A 182 30.89 -13.79 10.63
N GLU A 183 30.83 -15.08 10.29
CA GLU A 183 31.93 -16.02 10.52
C GLU A 183 33.21 -15.65 9.74
N GLN A 184 33.06 -15.22 8.48
CA GLN A 184 34.18 -14.76 7.65
C GLN A 184 34.79 -13.46 8.18
N ILE A 185 33.99 -12.55 8.73
CA ILE A 185 34.46 -11.31 9.39
C ILE A 185 35.32 -11.68 10.60
N GLU A 186 34.87 -12.61 11.44
CA GLU A 186 35.61 -13.03 12.64
C GLU A 186 36.93 -13.74 12.32
N LYS A 187 36.97 -14.48 11.21
CA LYS A 187 38.19 -15.12 10.71
C LYS A 187 39.12 -14.18 9.92
N ASN A 188 38.71 -12.92 9.71
CA ASN A 188 39.40 -11.95 8.84
C ASN A 188 39.58 -12.48 7.39
N GLU A 189 38.61 -13.24 6.88
CA GLU A 189 38.62 -13.81 5.52
C GLU A 189 37.93 -12.91 4.49
N LEU A 190 37.25 -11.84 4.93
CA LEU A 190 36.54 -10.90 4.08
C LEU A 190 37.40 -9.68 3.72
N ASP A 191 37.68 -9.55 2.42
CA ASP A 191 38.40 -8.42 1.84
C ASP A 191 37.57 -7.12 1.95
N GLU A 192 38.24 -6.02 2.32
CA GLU A 192 37.63 -4.69 2.42
C GLU A 192 37.19 -4.12 1.07
N THR A 193 37.85 -4.54 -0.02
CA THR A 193 37.42 -4.23 -1.39
C THR A 193 36.13 -4.94 -1.76
N TYR A 194 35.93 -6.15 -1.20
CA TYR A 194 34.67 -6.85 -1.35
C TYR A 194 33.61 -6.23 -0.45
N MET A 195 33.87 -5.96 0.83
CA MET A 195 32.92 -5.36 1.79
C MET A 195 33.63 -4.43 2.79
N SER A 196 33.27 -3.14 2.78
CA SER A 196 33.92 -2.12 3.61
C SER A 196 33.84 -2.39 5.13
N LYS A 197 34.78 -1.84 5.90
CA LYS A 197 34.81 -2.01 7.37
C LYS A 197 33.52 -1.55 8.08
N PRO A 198 32.88 -0.42 7.73
CA PRO A 198 31.59 -0.04 8.29
C PRO A 198 30.49 -1.08 8.02
N MET A 199 30.49 -1.73 6.85
CA MET A 199 29.53 -2.78 6.51
C MET A 199 29.78 -4.04 7.35
N GLN A 200 31.04 -4.46 7.46
CA GLN A 200 31.42 -5.60 8.32
C GLN A 200 30.98 -5.37 9.77
N ASN A 201 31.29 -4.20 10.34
CA ASN A 201 30.88 -3.84 11.70
C ASN A 201 29.35 -3.87 11.87
N SER A 202 28.62 -3.43 10.84
CA SER A 202 27.14 -3.40 10.87
C SER A 202 26.52 -4.79 10.81
N ILE A 203 27.17 -5.75 10.13
CA ILE A 203 26.78 -7.18 10.16
C ILE A 203 26.97 -7.74 11.57
N THR A 204 28.10 -7.47 12.21
CA THR A 204 28.35 -7.90 13.59
C THR A 204 27.35 -7.28 14.58
N GLU A 205 27.06 -5.98 14.46
CA GLU A 205 26.05 -5.32 15.30
C GLU A 205 24.63 -5.85 15.05
N LEU A 206 24.27 -6.14 13.78
CA LEU A 206 23.01 -6.81 13.45
C LEU A 206 22.91 -8.17 14.15
N TYR A 207 23.93 -9.02 14.02
CA TYR A 207 23.96 -10.35 14.63
C TYR A 207 23.75 -10.27 16.15
N ASN A 208 24.50 -9.40 16.82
CA ASN A 208 24.39 -9.20 18.26
C ASN A 208 23.01 -8.71 18.68
N PHE A 209 22.44 -7.76 17.93
CA PHE A 209 21.10 -7.25 18.19
C PHE A 209 20.03 -8.34 17.98
N ALA A 210 20.15 -9.11 16.90
CA ALA A 210 19.21 -10.17 16.55
C ALA A 210 19.16 -11.26 17.62
N ASN A 211 20.33 -11.71 18.10
CA ASN A 211 20.43 -12.67 19.21
C ASN A 211 19.85 -12.11 20.50
N LYS A 212 20.22 -10.87 20.87
CA LYS A 212 19.71 -10.23 22.10
C LYS A 212 18.19 -10.11 22.13
N HIS A 213 17.56 -9.91 20.98
CA HIS A 213 16.11 -9.69 20.85
C HIS A 213 15.35 -10.92 20.31
N ASN A 214 16.00 -12.07 20.16
CA ASN A 214 15.42 -13.30 19.63
C ASN A 214 14.69 -13.09 18.29
N ILE A 215 15.29 -12.34 17.37
CA ILE A 215 14.71 -12.08 16.04
C ILE A 215 14.71 -13.38 15.25
N ALA A 216 13.64 -13.65 14.50
CA ALA A 216 13.60 -14.82 13.64
C ALA A 216 14.59 -14.66 12.47
N GLY A 217 15.42 -15.67 12.20
CA GLY A 217 16.34 -15.67 11.07
C GLY A 217 15.66 -15.49 9.70
N THR A 218 14.38 -15.85 9.59
CA THR A 218 13.53 -15.61 8.40
C THR A 218 12.91 -14.22 8.30
N ASP A 219 13.03 -13.36 9.33
CA ASP A 219 12.51 -11.99 9.30
C ASP A 219 13.48 -11.01 8.64
N ARG A 220 13.61 -11.15 7.31
CA ARG A 220 14.54 -10.37 6.50
C ARG A 220 14.32 -8.86 6.58
N ARG A 221 13.07 -8.38 6.64
CA ARG A 221 12.79 -6.94 6.63
C ARG A 221 13.25 -6.26 7.91
N THR A 222 13.03 -6.92 9.04
CA THR A 222 13.55 -6.44 10.32
C THR A 222 15.08 -6.40 10.30
N GLN A 223 15.73 -7.46 9.79
CA GLN A 223 17.19 -7.51 9.66
C GLN A 223 17.73 -6.42 8.72
N GLN A 224 17.09 -6.18 7.56
CA GLN A 224 17.44 -5.09 6.63
C GLN A 224 17.39 -3.72 7.30
N LEU A 225 16.34 -3.43 8.08
CA LEU A 225 16.21 -2.16 8.81
C LEU A 225 17.30 -1.98 9.85
N ILE A 226 17.58 -3.02 10.64
CA ILE A 226 18.60 -2.98 11.69
C ILE A 226 19.98 -2.77 11.07
N TYR A 227 20.32 -3.54 10.03
CA TYR A 227 21.59 -3.38 9.32
C TYR A 227 21.78 -1.98 8.75
N ASN A 228 20.78 -1.45 8.02
CA ASN A 228 20.93 -0.13 7.40
C ASN A 228 20.99 1.01 8.43
N ALA A 229 20.32 0.85 9.59
CA ALA A 229 20.45 1.79 10.70
C ALA A 229 21.87 1.78 11.28
N TYR A 230 22.45 0.60 11.52
CA TYR A 230 23.82 0.49 11.98
C TYR A 230 24.84 0.94 10.93
N LEU A 231 24.56 0.71 9.64
CA LEU A 231 25.44 1.13 8.56
C LEU A 231 25.60 2.66 8.53
N VAL A 232 24.51 3.41 8.60
CA VAL A 232 24.56 4.88 8.65
C VAL A 232 25.34 5.36 9.89
N LYS A 233 25.11 4.72 11.04
CA LYS A 233 25.84 5.02 12.28
C LYS A 233 27.35 4.77 12.14
N ASN A 234 27.73 3.61 11.61
CA ASN A 234 29.12 3.16 11.52
C ASN A 234 29.91 3.86 10.41
N GLN A 235 29.24 4.30 9.34
CA GLN A 235 29.88 5.13 8.32
C GLN A 235 30.18 6.54 8.85
N SER A 236 29.36 7.07 9.75
CA SER A 236 29.57 8.37 10.43
C SER A 236 29.86 9.55 9.49
N ASN A 237 29.37 9.47 8.24
CA ASN A 237 29.67 10.44 7.19
C ASN A 237 28.39 11.20 6.79
N ILE A 238 28.47 12.52 6.89
CA ILE A 238 27.36 13.43 6.59
C ILE A 238 26.86 13.32 5.14
N PHE A 239 27.73 13.01 4.19
CA PHE A 239 27.33 12.86 2.78
C PHE A 239 26.41 11.65 2.59
N TYR A 240 26.67 10.53 3.26
CA TYR A 240 25.76 9.38 3.22
C TYR A 240 24.44 9.65 3.93
N LEU A 241 24.42 10.52 4.96
CA LEU A 241 23.16 10.96 5.56
C LEU A 241 22.33 11.82 4.59
N LEU A 242 22.98 12.71 3.84
CA LEU A 242 22.31 13.65 2.93
C LEU A 242 21.89 13.00 1.61
N PHE A 243 22.74 12.17 1.02
CA PHE A 243 22.57 11.60 -0.32
C PHE A 243 22.31 10.08 -0.32
N GLY A 244 22.40 9.43 0.85
CA GLY A 244 22.11 8.02 1.01
C GLY A 244 23.26 7.12 0.60
N ASN A 245 23.06 5.82 0.86
CA ASN A 245 24.04 4.77 0.56
C ASN A 245 23.93 4.20 -0.85
N GLY A 246 22.90 4.57 -1.63
CA GLY A 246 22.62 3.97 -2.93
C GLY A 246 22.08 2.55 -2.83
N PHE A 247 21.30 2.13 -3.83
CA PHE A 247 20.64 0.82 -3.85
C PHE A 247 21.62 -0.34 -4.09
N LEU A 248 22.65 -0.14 -4.92
CA LEU A 248 23.58 -1.18 -5.37
C LEU A 248 24.74 -1.45 -4.41
N ASN A 249 24.91 -0.64 -3.37
CA ASN A 249 26.01 -0.79 -2.42
C ASN A 249 25.72 -1.84 -1.34
N ASN A 250 24.48 -2.35 -1.24
CA ASN A 250 24.10 -3.35 -0.25
C ASN A 250 24.12 -4.77 -0.85
N TYR A 251 24.65 -5.74 -0.10
CA TYR A 251 24.76 -7.13 -0.54
C TYR A 251 23.42 -7.83 -0.46
N GLY A 252 22.94 -8.35 -1.60
CA GLY A 252 21.86 -9.32 -1.69
C GLY A 252 20.68 -9.02 -0.76
N GLU A 253 20.51 -9.85 0.27
CA GLU A 253 19.38 -9.82 1.20
C GLU A 253 19.35 -8.64 2.19
N LEU A 254 20.40 -7.82 2.27
CA LEU A 254 20.45 -6.59 3.07
C LEU A 254 19.89 -5.36 2.33
N THR A 255 19.56 -5.53 1.04
CA THR A 255 18.88 -4.51 0.25
C THR A 255 17.47 -4.26 0.80
N LEU A 256 17.16 -3.01 1.13
CA LEU A 256 15.85 -2.66 1.70
C LEU A 256 14.71 -2.94 0.72
N GLU A 257 13.82 -3.85 1.12
CA GLU A 257 12.56 -4.09 0.40
C GLU A 257 11.51 -3.01 0.69
N MET A 258 11.55 -2.40 1.88
CA MET A 258 10.58 -1.39 2.32
C MET A 258 10.92 -0.02 1.73
N GLU A 259 9.98 0.61 1.04
CA GLU A 259 10.27 1.78 0.22
C GLU A 259 10.47 3.07 1.02
N ILE A 260 9.63 3.35 2.00
CA ILE A 260 9.78 4.58 2.80
C ILE A 260 11.13 4.57 3.55
N PRO A 261 11.52 3.48 4.22
CA PRO A 261 12.90 3.34 4.72
C PRO A 261 13.94 3.43 3.61
N ALA A 262 13.73 2.79 2.46
CA ALA A 262 14.66 2.86 1.34
C ALA A 262 14.85 4.29 0.81
N PHE A 263 13.82 5.14 0.77
CA PHE A 263 13.98 6.55 0.37
C PHE A 263 14.96 7.27 1.29
N LEU A 264 14.91 6.99 2.58
CA LEU A 264 15.80 7.60 3.56
C LEU A 264 17.20 7.01 3.50
N PHE A 265 17.34 5.68 3.55
CA PHE A 265 18.64 5.02 3.65
C PHE A 265 19.39 4.96 2.31
N ASN A 266 18.68 4.78 1.18
CA ASN A 266 19.32 4.65 -0.13
C ASN A 266 19.49 6.01 -0.81
N PHE A 267 18.60 6.98 -0.61
CA PHE A 267 18.69 8.32 -1.25
C PHE A 267 18.97 9.47 -0.28
N GLY A 268 19.09 9.19 1.02
CA GLY A 268 19.40 10.17 2.03
C GLY A 268 18.25 11.13 2.32
N LEU A 269 18.52 12.11 3.17
CA LEU A 269 17.55 13.12 3.53
C LEU A 269 17.05 13.93 2.32
N ILE A 270 17.94 14.26 1.39
CA ILE A 270 17.59 15.06 0.20
C ILE A 270 16.68 14.25 -0.72
N GLY A 271 17.04 13.00 -1.01
CA GLY A 271 16.21 12.13 -1.84
C GLY A 271 14.85 11.83 -1.20
N PHE A 272 14.82 11.62 0.12
CA PHE A 272 13.58 11.48 0.87
C PHE A 272 12.67 12.71 0.73
N ILE A 273 13.24 13.92 0.87
CA ILE A 273 12.50 15.17 0.70
C ILE A 273 11.97 15.32 -0.72
N LEU A 274 12.80 15.08 -1.74
CA LEU A 274 12.38 15.27 -3.13
C LEU A 274 11.36 14.23 -3.59
N TYR A 275 11.47 12.99 -3.09
CA TYR A 275 10.65 11.89 -3.58
C TYR A 275 9.36 11.69 -2.75
N PHE A 276 9.45 11.65 -1.42
CA PHE A 276 8.32 11.27 -0.57
C PHE A 276 7.46 12.45 -0.11
N ILE A 277 8.10 13.57 0.26
CA ILE A 277 7.40 14.73 0.84
C ILE A 277 6.36 15.35 -0.11
N PRO A 278 6.52 15.41 -1.44
CA PRO A 278 5.46 15.90 -2.33
C PRO A 278 4.17 15.09 -2.21
N PHE A 279 4.25 13.76 -2.20
CA PHE A 279 3.08 12.89 -2.04
C PHE A 279 2.45 13.05 -0.65
N LEU A 280 3.27 13.11 0.39
CA LEU A 280 2.78 13.31 1.76
C LEU A 280 2.08 14.68 1.91
N SER A 281 2.66 15.73 1.31
CA SER A 281 2.11 17.09 1.35
C SER A 281 0.75 17.16 0.66
N LEU A 282 0.60 16.50 -0.49
CA LEU A 282 -0.70 16.38 -1.17
C LEU A 282 -1.72 15.66 -0.29
N PHE A 283 -1.34 14.55 0.35
CA PHE A 283 -2.24 13.82 1.23
C PHE A 283 -2.69 14.66 2.42
N ILE A 284 -1.76 15.34 3.11
CA ILE A 284 -2.06 16.27 4.21
C ILE A 284 -3.00 17.38 3.72
N TYR A 285 -2.74 17.94 2.54
CA TYR A 285 -3.59 18.96 1.93
C TYR A 285 -5.02 18.45 1.68
N TYR A 286 -5.21 17.22 1.19
CA TYR A 286 -6.54 16.65 1.02
C TYR A 286 -7.25 16.44 2.36
N ILE A 287 -6.56 15.93 3.39
CA ILE A 287 -7.16 15.80 4.72
C ILE A 287 -7.61 17.17 5.25
N TYR A 288 -6.76 18.19 5.14
CA TYR A 288 -7.07 19.56 5.55
C TYR A 288 -8.31 20.12 4.82
N ILE A 289 -8.37 20.01 3.49
CA ILE A 289 -9.52 20.47 2.70
C ILE A 289 -10.78 19.68 3.04
N GLY A 290 -10.66 18.36 3.23
CA GLY A 290 -11.74 17.47 3.61
C GLY A 290 -12.37 17.85 4.95
N ILE A 291 -11.55 18.10 5.98
CA ILE A 291 -12.02 18.55 7.30
C ILE A 291 -12.71 19.90 7.20
N LYS A 292 -12.10 20.87 6.51
CA LYS A 292 -12.68 22.22 6.33
C LYS A 292 -14.01 22.21 5.60
N ASN A 293 -14.26 21.20 4.75
CA ASN A 293 -15.47 21.05 3.95
C ASN A 293 -16.25 19.79 4.31
N ILE A 294 -16.18 19.33 5.57
CA ILE A 294 -16.73 18.04 5.99
C ILE A 294 -18.22 17.85 5.65
N LYS A 295 -19.00 18.93 5.58
CA LYS A 295 -20.43 18.91 5.20
C LYS A 295 -20.67 18.72 3.70
N LYS A 296 -19.67 19.03 2.86
CA LYS A 296 -19.78 19.08 1.39
C LYS A 296 -19.06 17.93 0.67
N ILE A 297 -18.13 17.24 1.32
CA ILE A 297 -17.43 16.10 0.70
C ILE A 297 -18.40 14.96 0.36
N ASP A 298 -18.08 14.14 -0.64
CA ASP A 298 -18.85 12.95 -1.00
C ASP A 298 -18.13 11.67 -0.56
N ALA A 299 -18.81 10.52 -0.68
CA ALA A 299 -18.23 9.22 -0.29
C ALA A 299 -16.98 8.90 -1.10
N GLU A 300 -16.98 9.32 -2.37
CA GLU A 300 -15.85 9.15 -3.27
C GLU A 300 -14.59 9.88 -2.79
N TYR A 301 -14.74 11.11 -2.28
CA TYR A 301 -13.63 11.87 -1.69
C TYR A 301 -12.96 11.10 -0.55
N ILE A 302 -13.76 10.61 0.40
CA ILE A 302 -13.29 9.86 1.57
C ILE A 302 -12.63 8.56 1.12
N PHE A 303 -13.26 7.86 0.18
CA PHE A 303 -12.77 6.59 -0.33
C PHE A 303 -11.43 6.73 -1.05
N LEU A 304 -11.25 7.76 -1.88
CA LEU A 304 -9.97 8.06 -2.53
C LEU A 304 -8.89 8.46 -1.50
N CYS A 305 -9.24 9.17 -0.41
CA CYS A 305 -8.30 9.44 0.68
C CYS A 305 -7.80 8.14 1.33
N PHE A 306 -8.68 7.15 1.54
CA PHE A 306 -8.27 5.82 2.00
C PHE A 306 -7.35 5.11 1.01
N GLY A 307 -7.57 5.27 -0.29
CA GLY A 307 -6.69 4.71 -1.32
C GLY A 307 -5.26 5.28 -1.25
N ILE A 308 -5.13 6.59 -1.09
CA ILE A 308 -3.83 7.24 -0.92
C ILE A 308 -3.18 6.80 0.40
N LEU A 309 -3.92 6.79 1.51
CA LEU A 309 -3.41 6.31 2.80
C LEU A 309 -2.92 4.85 2.70
N LEU A 310 -3.68 3.98 2.03
CA LEU A 310 -3.30 2.59 1.85
C LEU A 310 -2.01 2.45 1.04
N SER A 311 -1.80 3.31 0.02
CA SER A 311 -0.54 3.30 -0.74
C SER A 311 0.68 3.57 0.16
N PHE A 312 0.59 4.48 1.13
CA PHE A 312 1.68 4.69 2.11
C PHE A 312 1.87 3.50 3.04
N ILE A 313 0.79 2.94 3.56
CA ILE A 313 0.85 1.77 4.46
C ILE A 313 1.51 0.57 3.75
N LEU A 314 1.09 0.30 2.51
CA LEU A 314 1.63 -0.82 1.75
C LEU A 314 3.07 -0.57 1.29
N SER A 315 3.45 0.68 0.99
CA SER A 315 4.83 1.06 0.68
C SER A 315 5.77 0.82 1.87
N PHE A 316 5.27 1.05 3.09
CA PHE A 316 6.01 0.73 4.31
C PHE A 316 6.09 -0.79 4.55
N LEU A 317 4.98 -1.52 4.47
CA LEU A 317 4.92 -2.92 4.93
C LEU A 317 5.36 -3.96 3.88
N VAL A 318 5.15 -3.66 2.60
CA VAL A 318 5.27 -4.62 1.48
C VAL A 318 6.39 -4.20 0.53
N GLY A 319 6.50 -2.90 0.25
CA GLY A 319 7.39 -2.36 -0.77
C GLY A 319 6.83 -2.46 -2.19
N GLN A 320 7.60 -1.96 -3.17
CA GLN A 320 7.27 -1.95 -4.61
C GLN A 320 5.95 -1.23 -4.97
N ILE A 321 5.68 -0.09 -4.34
CA ILE A 321 4.55 0.79 -4.63
C ILE A 321 5.00 1.99 -5.43
N PHE A 322 5.91 2.79 -4.90
CA PHE A 322 6.38 3.99 -5.58
C PHE A 322 7.50 3.69 -6.57
N PHE A 323 8.30 2.64 -6.36
CA PHE A 323 9.27 2.18 -7.35
C PHE A 323 8.64 1.42 -8.52
N ASN A 324 7.40 0.95 -8.36
CA ASN A 324 6.67 0.27 -9.42
C ASN A 324 5.92 1.30 -10.29
N SER A 325 6.31 1.41 -11.56
CA SER A 325 5.74 2.37 -12.51
C SER A 325 4.22 2.23 -12.68
N SER A 326 3.69 1.00 -12.72
CA SER A 326 2.25 0.76 -12.84
C SER A 326 1.48 1.23 -11.62
N ALA A 327 1.99 0.95 -10.41
CA ALA A 327 1.36 1.41 -9.17
C ALA A 327 1.41 2.95 -9.05
N MET A 328 2.52 3.57 -9.48
CA MET A 328 2.66 5.03 -9.50
C MET A 328 1.66 5.74 -10.39
N ILE A 329 1.36 5.18 -11.57
CA ILE A 329 0.34 5.74 -12.46
C ILE A 329 -1.04 5.73 -11.79
N ILE A 330 -1.36 4.67 -11.04
CA ILE A 330 -2.63 4.55 -10.32
C ILE A 330 -2.71 5.56 -9.18
N ILE A 331 -1.63 5.70 -8.40
CA ILE A 331 -1.53 6.70 -7.32
C ILE A 331 -1.68 8.12 -7.89
N THR A 332 -1.04 8.40 -9.02
CA THR A 332 -1.15 9.68 -9.71
C THR A 332 -2.59 9.94 -10.16
N CYS A 333 -3.25 8.95 -10.76
CA CYS A 333 -4.67 9.04 -11.12
C CYS A 333 -5.55 9.36 -9.90
N MET A 334 -5.34 8.68 -8.77
CA MET A 334 -6.09 8.96 -7.53
C MET A 334 -5.85 10.39 -7.03
N ASN A 335 -4.60 10.85 -7.06
CA ASN A 335 -4.25 12.23 -6.69
C ASN A 335 -4.95 13.25 -7.58
N VAL A 336 -4.94 13.07 -8.89
CA VAL A 336 -5.62 13.97 -9.85
C VAL A 336 -7.13 14.01 -9.59
N LEU A 337 -7.77 12.85 -9.38
CA LEU A 337 -9.20 12.77 -9.08
C LEU A 337 -9.55 13.52 -7.77
N LEU A 338 -8.71 13.38 -6.75
CA LEU A 338 -8.92 14.01 -5.45
C LEU A 338 -8.62 15.51 -5.47
N LEU A 339 -7.59 15.93 -6.22
CA LEU A 339 -7.27 17.34 -6.46
C LEU A 339 -8.41 18.06 -7.19
N ASN A 340 -8.96 17.45 -8.23
CA ASN A 340 -10.12 17.99 -8.95
C ASN A 340 -11.32 18.19 -8.02
N LYS A 341 -11.58 17.24 -7.11
CA LYS A 341 -12.62 17.43 -6.08
C LYS A 341 -12.30 18.57 -5.12
N CYS A 342 -11.04 18.73 -4.71
CA CYS A 342 -10.63 19.86 -3.87
C CYS A 342 -10.85 21.22 -4.55
N ILE A 343 -10.51 21.33 -5.83
CA ILE A 343 -10.74 22.54 -6.64
C ILE A 343 -12.24 22.83 -6.72
N ASN A 344 -13.06 21.83 -7.03
CA ASN A 344 -14.52 21.99 -7.09
C ASN A 344 -15.14 22.43 -5.75
N LEU A 345 -14.59 21.97 -4.62
CA LEU A 345 -15.03 22.42 -3.28
C LEU A 345 -14.65 23.88 -3.00
N LYS A 346 -13.49 24.34 -3.49
CA LYS A 346 -13.07 25.74 -3.37
C LYS A 346 -13.91 26.67 -4.25
N ASN A 347 -14.12 26.33 -5.52
CA ASN A 347 -14.89 27.15 -6.46
C ASN A 347 -16.33 27.35 -5.97
N LYS A 348 -16.99 26.26 -5.54
CA LYS A 348 -18.34 26.34 -4.92
C LYS A 348 -18.38 27.23 -3.68
N LYS A 349 -17.27 27.41 -2.97
CA LYS A 349 -17.23 28.32 -1.81
C LYS A 349 -17.16 29.78 -2.27
N ILE A 350 -16.40 30.08 -3.32
CA ILE A 350 -16.29 31.41 -3.93
C ILE A 350 -17.63 31.84 -4.51
N ASP A 351 -18.30 30.97 -5.27
CA ASP A 351 -19.60 31.27 -5.89
C ASP A 351 -20.67 31.65 -4.84
N ILE A 352 -20.70 30.93 -3.70
CA ILE A 352 -21.61 31.23 -2.59
C ILE A 352 -21.30 32.59 -1.94
N ILE A 353 -20.02 32.95 -1.81
CA ILE A 353 -19.62 34.24 -1.24
C ILE A 353 -20.01 35.37 -2.18
N ASN A 354 -19.69 35.22 -3.47
CA ASN A 354 -20.02 36.23 -4.48
C ASN A 354 -21.54 36.46 -4.54
N HIS A 355 -22.35 35.40 -4.57
CA HIS A 355 -23.80 35.52 -4.55
C HIS A 355 -24.33 36.20 -3.29
N LYS A 356 -23.76 35.92 -2.11
CA LYS A 356 -24.17 36.62 -0.86
C LYS A 356 -23.89 38.11 -0.94
N ASN A 357 -22.69 38.49 -1.40
CA ASN A 357 -22.31 39.90 -1.53
C ASN A 357 -23.22 40.63 -2.55
N THR A 358 -23.60 39.98 -3.67
CA THR A 358 -24.53 40.59 -4.63
C THR A 358 -25.92 40.83 -4.02
N VAL A 359 -26.41 39.89 -3.21
CA VAL A 359 -27.71 40.04 -2.53
C VAL A 359 -27.67 41.13 -1.47
N GLU A 360 -26.58 41.21 -0.68
CA GLU A 360 -26.40 42.28 0.32
C GLU A 360 -26.31 43.67 -0.33
N ASN A 361 -25.55 43.82 -1.42
CA ASN A 361 -25.45 45.09 -2.14
C ASN A 361 -26.80 45.55 -2.71
N ASN A 362 -27.59 44.62 -3.29
CA ASN A 362 -28.91 44.95 -3.83
C ASN A 362 -29.90 45.38 -2.73
N LEU A 363 -29.80 44.79 -1.53
CA LEU A 363 -30.61 45.18 -0.37
C LEU A 363 -30.23 46.56 0.18
N GLU A 364 -28.94 46.90 0.18
CA GLU A 364 -28.47 48.24 0.57
C GLU A 364 -28.90 49.32 -0.43
N GLU A 365 -28.86 49.03 -1.74
CA GLU A 365 -29.38 49.94 -2.77
C GLU A 365 -30.90 50.15 -2.65
N GLU A 366 -31.69 49.12 -2.37
CA GLU A 366 -33.14 49.25 -2.15
C GLU A 366 -33.49 50.07 -0.88
N LEU A 367 -32.63 50.05 0.14
CA LEU A 367 -32.79 50.82 1.37
C LEU A 367 -32.40 52.29 1.21
N LEU A 368 -31.52 52.63 0.26
CA LEU A 368 -31.09 54.01 -0.04
C LEU A 368 -32.07 54.77 -0.96
N VAL A 369 -32.97 54.06 -1.65
CA VAL A 369 -33.94 54.63 -2.60
C VAL A 369 -35.33 54.87 -1.95
N LYS A 370 -35.53 54.46 -0.70
CA LYS A 370 -36.71 54.78 0.13
C LYS A 370 -36.38 55.85 1.14
#